data_AF-A0A9P5ZJJ0-F1
#
_entry.id   AF-A0A9P5ZJJ0-F1
#
_cell.length_a   1.000
_cell.length_b   1.000
_cell.length_c   1.000
_cell.angle_alpha   90.00
_cell.angle_beta   90.00
_cell.angle_gamma   90.00
#
_symmetry.space_group_name_H-M   'P 1'
#
loop_
_entity.id
_entity.type
_entity.pdbx_description
1 polymer ?
#
loop_
_entity_poly.entity_id
_entity_poly.type
_entity_poly.pdbx_seq_one_letter_code
_entity_poly.pdbx_strand_id
1 'polypeptide(L)'
;QSVTLTELGSSCFDQTVENCCHTYSMFSRYTPSAKMLPVLEFLGNHSAATDGGTEQQVTVTASSRFFTPVKQSSSLETMNINTEIDLQGFLAKVDQTKFVHTDDNTVDYYVLTKGSDEKSTTQRLMPHRYTPTTPIIFQIGDIVEIQTSMTCIPVKGNFMVKLLLRSIILLDGSLTMVRYHKVSSPVPGAHGATLGGNNRPDASHSKPCSTSEMVETAQSIHR
;
A
#
# COMPACT_ATOMS: atom_id res chain seq x y z
N GLN A 1 -6.06 -8.87 5.30
CA GLN A 1 -5.82 -7.87 4.25
C GLN A 1 -4.96 -6.73 4.79
N SER A 2 -3.67 -6.72 4.50
CA SER A 2 -2.80 -5.58 4.79
C SER A 2 -1.73 -5.41 3.73
N VAL A 3 -1.29 -4.17 3.56
CA VAL A 3 -0.18 -3.78 2.68
C VAL A 3 0.77 -2.86 3.44
N THR A 4 2.06 -3.07 3.26
CA THR A 4 3.10 -2.16 3.74
C THR A 4 3.82 -1.58 2.53
N LEU A 5 3.89 -0.26 2.45
CA LEU A 5 4.56 0.49 1.39
C LEU A 5 5.89 1.05 1.88
N THR A 6 6.85 1.14 0.97
CA THR A 6 8.05 1.98 1.15
C THR A 6 8.22 2.95 0.03
N GLU A 7 8.84 4.07 0.39
CA GLU A 7 9.24 5.11 -0.55
C GLU A 7 10.17 4.58 -1.66
N LEU A 8 9.96 5.10 -2.85
CA LEU A 8 10.89 5.05 -3.97
C LEU A 8 11.66 6.37 -4.13
N GLY A 9 11.85 7.11 -3.02
CA GLY A 9 12.48 8.43 -3.01
C GLY A 9 11.58 9.55 -3.56
N SER A 10 10.27 9.34 -3.55
CA SER A 10 9.28 10.32 -4.00
C SER A 10 8.97 11.35 -2.91
N SER A 11 9.10 12.64 -3.22
CA SER A 11 8.69 13.72 -2.31
C SER A 11 7.19 13.69 -2.00
N CYS A 12 6.38 13.03 -2.83
CA CYS A 12 4.94 12.86 -2.59
C CYS A 12 4.69 11.90 -1.41
N PHE A 13 5.56 10.91 -1.22
CA PHE A 13 5.48 9.99 -0.09
C PHE A 13 5.76 10.71 1.22
N ASP A 14 6.86 11.48 1.28
CA ASP A 14 7.21 12.31 2.44
C ASP A 14 6.05 13.23 2.83
N GLN A 15 5.49 13.94 1.84
CA GLN A 15 4.35 14.82 2.07
C GLN A 15 3.14 14.06 2.61
N THR A 16 2.92 12.81 2.16
CA THR A 16 1.82 11.99 2.65
C THR A 16 2.04 11.52 4.08
N VAL A 17 3.27 11.14 4.44
CA VAL A 17 3.65 10.81 5.82
C VAL A 17 3.43 12.01 6.73
N GLU A 18 3.85 13.21 6.31
CA GLU A 18 3.61 14.45 7.05
C GLU A 18 2.11 14.73 7.22
N ASN A 19 1.32 14.58 6.15
CA ASN A 19 -0.13 14.75 6.19
C ASN A 19 -0.80 13.75 7.14
N CYS A 20 -0.29 12.53 7.23
CA CYS A 20 -0.78 11.53 8.18
C CYS A 20 -0.47 11.93 9.63
N CYS A 21 0.75 12.40 9.90
CA CYS A 21 1.13 12.94 11.21
C CYS A 21 0.29 14.17 11.60
N HIS A 22 -0.02 15.04 10.64
CA HIS A 22 -0.90 16.18 10.87
C HIS A 22 -2.33 15.74 11.22
N THR A 23 -2.88 14.78 10.47
CA THR A 23 -4.22 14.24 10.72
C THR A 23 -4.30 13.53 12.08
N TYR A 24 -3.27 12.78 12.46
CA TYR A 24 -3.16 12.21 13.81
C TYR A 24 -3.18 13.30 14.89
N SER A 25 -2.45 14.40 14.69
CA SER A 25 -2.43 15.55 15.62
C SER A 25 -3.81 16.18 15.76
N MET A 26 -4.59 16.21 14.68
CA MET A 26 -5.99 16.65 14.71
C MET A 26 -6.85 15.69 15.57
N PHE A 27 -6.77 14.37 15.35
CA PHE A 27 -7.48 13.40 16.20
C PHE A 27 -7.14 13.55 17.69
N SER A 28 -5.88 13.80 18.02
CA SER A 28 -5.42 14.03 19.40
C SER A 28 -6.06 15.26 20.04
N ARG A 29 -6.28 16.33 19.27
CA ARG A 29 -6.94 17.55 19.77
C ARG A 29 -8.44 17.39 19.93
N TYR A 30 -9.09 16.67 19.02
CA TYR A 30 -10.56 16.56 18.97
C TYR A 30 -11.14 15.39 19.76
N THR A 31 -10.32 14.60 20.45
CA THR A 31 -10.81 13.51 21.31
C THR A 31 -10.73 13.95 22.79
N PRO A 32 -11.65 14.82 23.26
CA PRO A 32 -11.60 15.36 24.62
C PRO A 32 -11.68 14.21 25.65
N SER A 33 -10.89 14.33 26.71
CA SER A 33 -10.79 13.38 27.82
C SER A 33 -10.15 12.02 27.50
N ALA A 34 -9.85 11.71 26.24
CA ALA A 34 -9.23 10.45 25.89
C ALA A 34 -7.76 10.58 25.52
N LYS A 35 -6.94 9.62 25.98
CA LYS A 35 -5.52 9.57 25.65
C LYS A 35 -5.34 8.86 24.32
N MET A 36 -4.86 9.59 23.31
CA MET A 36 -4.33 8.95 22.10
C MET A 36 -3.07 8.17 22.47
N LEU A 37 -2.94 6.95 21.94
CA LEU A 37 -1.69 6.21 22.05
C LEU A 37 -0.63 6.92 21.22
N PRO A 38 0.56 7.21 21.78
CA PRO A 38 1.60 8.00 21.11
C PRO A 38 2.22 7.29 19.91
N VAL A 39 1.92 6.00 19.72
CA VAL A 39 2.48 5.17 18.65
C VAL A 39 1.57 5.19 17.43
N LEU A 40 2.13 5.62 16.30
CA LEU A 40 1.51 5.52 14.99
C LEU A 40 1.73 4.11 14.43
N GLU A 41 0.82 3.16 14.72
CA GLU A 41 0.98 1.77 14.27
C GLU A 41 1.11 1.61 12.74
N PHE A 42 0.60 2.59 11.99
CA PHE A 42 0.67 2.58 10.54
C PHE A 42 1.99 3.15 9.99
N LEU A 43 2.86 3.73 10.83
CA LEU A 43 4.21 4.14 10.43
C LEU A 43 5.24 3.17 11.02
N GLY A 44 6.15 2.71 10.17
CA GLY A 44 7.25 1.85 10.57
C GLY A 44 8.56 2.27 9.91
N ASN A 45 9.57 1.46 10.12
CA ASN A 45 10.87 1.61 9.49
C ASN A 45 11.29 0.27 8.90
N HIS A 46 11.78 0.29 7.66
CA HIS A 46 12.40 -0.85 7.01
C HIS A 46 13.89 -0.59 6.88
N SER A 47 14.70 -1.53 7.37
CA SER A 47 16.15 -1.48 7.23
C SER A 47 16.60 -2.43 6.13
N ALA A 48 17.20 -1.88 5.08
CA ALA A 48 17.84 -2.66 4.03
C ALA A 48 19.36 -2.55 4.17
N ALA A 49 20.05 -3.69 4.13
CA ALA A 49 21.49 -3.70 3.97
C ALA A 49 21.83 -3.31 2.52
N THR A 50 22.53 -2.20 2.36
CA THR A 50 23.09 -1.75 1.08
C THR A 50 24.61 -1.88 1.11
N ASP A 51 25.24 -1.88 -0.06
CA ASP A 51 26.71 -1.96 -0.18
C ASP A 51 27.45 -0.81 0.53
N GLY A 52 26.72 0.25 0.94
CA GLY A 52 27.24 1.42 1.68
C GLY A 52 26.80 1.53 3.15
N GLY A 53 26.03 0.59 3.69
CA GLY A 53 25.56 0.61 5.08
C GLY A 53 24.12 0.10 5.27
N THR A 54 23.52 0.43 6.42
CA THR A 54 22.10 0.15 6.65
C THR A 54 21.30 1.41 6.35
N GLU A 55 20.55 1.42 5.26
CA GLU A 55 19.59 2.48 4.98
C GLU A 55 18.26 2.16 5.66
N GLN A 56 17.71 3.15 6.36
CA GLN A 56 16.43 3.05 7.03
C GLN A 56 15.40 3.89 6.28
N GLN A 57 14.40 3.21 5.73
CA GLN A 57 13.31 3.81 4.97
C GLN A 57 12.04 3.82 5.81
N VAL A 58 11.27 4.90 5.73
CA VAL A 58 9.97 4.99 6.38
C VAL A 58 8.98 4.07 5.65
N THR A 59 8.15 3.36 6.41
CA THR A 59 7.10 2.51 5.86
C THR A 59 5.73 2.99 6.28
N VAL A 60 4.74 2.83 5.40
CA VAL A 60 3.33 3.07 5.68
C VAL A 60 2.57 1.75 5.58
N THR A 61 1.88 1.35 6.64
CA THR A 61 1.09 0.12 6.69
C THR A 61 -0.40 0.42 6.80
N ALA A 62 -1.18 -0.10 5.85
CA ALA A 62 -2.63 -0.05 5.86
C ALA A 62 -3.20 -1.47 5.96
N SER A 63 -4.31 -1.62 6.69
CA SER A 63 -4.93 -2.93 6.88
C SER A 63 -6.44 -2.83 6.99
N SER A 64 -7.14 -3.83 6.48
CA SER A 64 -8.57 -4.02 6.68
C SER A 64 -8.82 -5.41 7.28
N ARG A 65 -9.71 -5.47 8.27
CA ARG A 65 -10.14 -6.73 8.88
C ARG A 65 -11.09 -7.44 7.92
N PHE A 66 -11.03 -8.76 7.85
CA PHE A 66 -12.01 -9.52 7.06
C PHE A 66 -13.40 -9.54 7.71
N PHE A 67 -13.47 -9.49 9.03
CA PHE A 67 -14.73 -9.64 9.74
C PHE A 67 -14.93 -8.57 10.79
N THR A 68 -16.19 -8.17 10.94
CA THR A 68 -16.68 -7.30 12.00
C THR A 68 -17.56 -8.12 12.95
N PRO A 69 -17.43 -7.95 14.28
CA PRO A 69 -18.36 -8.57 15.21
C PRO A 69 -19.80 -8.14 14.90
N VAL A 70 -20.76 -9.07 14.90
CA VAL A 70 -22.17 -8.78 14.55
C VAL A 70 -22.73 -7.61 15.37
N LYS A 71 -22.36 -7.53 16.66
CA LYS A 71 -22.76 -6.44 17.57
C LYS A 71 -22.31 -5.04 17.12
N GLN A 72 -21.32 -4.95 16.24
CA GLN A 72 -20.76 -3.71 15.69
C GLN A 72 -21.16 -3.47 14.22
N SER A 73 -21.98 -4.36 13.63
CA SER A 73 -22.34 -4.33 12.21
C SER A 73 -23.73 -3.76 11.92
N SER A 74 -24.45 -3.26 12.93
CA SER A 74 -25.87 -2.90 12.82
C SER A 74 -26.22 -1.82 11.79
N SER A 75 -25.23 -1.09 11.28
CA SER A 75 -25.38 -0.05 10.26
C SER A 75 -24.64 -0.36 8.96
N LEU A 76 -24.01 -1.54 8.87
CA LEU A 76 -23.16 -1.93 7.75
C LEU A 76 -23.87 -2.98 6.91
N GLU A 77 -23.67 -2.91 5.59
CA GLU A 77 -24.21 -3.90 4.68
C GLU A 77 -23.38 -5.17 4.75
N THR A 78 -24.03 -6.32 4.89
CA THR A 78 -23.34 -7.62 4.88
C THR A 78 -22.99 -7.99 3.45
N MET A 79 -21.72 -8.27 3.21
CA MET A 79 -21.18 -8.60 1.90
C MET A 79 -20.83 -10.07 1.80
N ASN A 80 -21.04 -10.67 0.63
CA ASN A 80 -20.54 -12.01 0.34
C ASN A 80 -19.03 -11.98 0.13
N ILE A 81 -18.33 -12.96 0.67
CA ILE A 81 -16.89 -13.10 0.45
C ILE A 81 -16.67 -13.63 -0.96
N ASN A 82 -15.84 -12.96 -1.75
CA ASN A 82 -15.48 -13.42 -3.09
C ASN A 82 -14.80 -14.80 -2.99
N THR A 83 -15.33 -15.78 -3.73
CA THR A 83 -14.81 -17.15 -3.80
C THR A 83 -13.37 -17.22 -4.30
N GLU A 84 -12.92 -16.23 -5.06
CA GLU A 84 -11.53 -16.12 -5.53
C GLU A 84 -10.56 -15.73 -4.41
N ILE A 85 -11.06 -15.11 -3.34
CA ILE A 85 -10.31 -14.81 -2.12
C ILE A 85 -10.34 -16.00 -1.17
N ASP A 86 -11.47 -16.71 -1.10
CA ASP A 86 -11.67 -17.87 -0.22
C ASP A 86 -11.70 -19.20 -0.99
N LEU A 87 -10.60 -19.52 -1.70
CA LEU A 87 -10.51 -20.71 -2.56
C LEU A 87 -10.81 -22.04 -1.83
N GLN A 88 -10.61 -22.09 -0.51
CA GLN A 88 -10.80 -23.28 0.32
C GLN A 88 -12.06 -23.22 1.21
N GLY A 89 -12.84 -22.14 1.11
CA GLY A 89 -14.05 -21.95 1.91
C GLY A 89 -13.80 -21.80 3.41
N PHE A 90 -12.59 -21.38 3.82
CA PHE A 90 -12.26 -21.20 5.23
C PHE A 90 -12.88 -19.94 5.82
N LEU A 91 -12.88 -18.85 5.06
CA LEU A 91 -13.52 -17.61 5.49
C LEU A 91 -15.04 -17.79 5.57
N ALA A 92 -15.62 -18.57 4.66
CA ALA A 92 -17.04 -18.92 4.66
C ALA A 92 -17.46 -19.78 5.87
N LYS A 93 -16.54 -20.49 6.51
CA LYS A 93 -16.78 -21.34 7.70
C LYS A 93 -16.78 -20.57 9.01
N VAL A 94 -16.53 -19.25 9.01
CA VAL A 94 -16.56 -18.45 10.23
C VAL A 94 -17.96 -18.52 10.86
N ASP A 95 -18.04 -18.42 12.18
CA ASP A 95 -19.30 -18.36 12.91
C ASP A 95 -20.05 -17.05 12.58
N GLN A 96 -20.96 -17.12 11.59
CA GLN A 96 -21.74 -15.99 11.10
C GLN A 96 -22.65 -15.37 12.17
N THR A 97 -22.90 -16.07 13.28
CA THR A 97 -23.66 -15.50 14.42
C THR A 97 -22.81 -14.54 15.25
N LYS A 98 -21.48 -14.61 15.12
CA LYS A 98 -20.52 -13.78 15.86
C LYS A 98 -19.81 -12.77 14.97
N PHE A 99 -19.52 -13.13 13.73
CA PHE A 99 -18.67 -12.38 12.82
C PHE A 99 -19.29 -12.32 11.42
N VAL A 100 -19.33 -11.13 10.84
CA VAL A 100 -19.86 -10.90 9.49
C VAL A 100 -18.85 -10.13 8.65
N HIS A 101 -18.81 -10.43 7.35
CA HIS A 101 -18.09 -9.62 6.37
C HIS A 101 -19.03 -8.49 5.94
N THR A 102 -18.53 -7.26 5.94
CA THR A 102 -19.31 -6.06 5.62
C THR A 102 -18.63 -5.23 4.54
N ASP A 103 -19.34 -4.28 3.97
CA ASP A 103 -18.81 -3.27 3.04
C ASP A 103 -17.56 -2.56 3.60
N ASP A 104 -17.51 -2.28 4.91
CA ASP A 104 -16.34 -1.69 5.57
C ASP A 104 -15.12 -2.64 5.63
N ASN A 105 -15.32 -3.93 5.35
CA ASN A 105 -14.27 -4.95 5.33
C ASN A 105 -13.79 -5.28 3.91
N THR A 106 -14.49 -4.77 2.89
CA THR A 106 -14.14 -4.99 1.49
C THR A 106 -12.95 -4.11 1.09
N VAL A 107 -12.01 -4.71 0.36
CA VAL A 107 -10.90 -4.02 -0.29
C VAL A 107 -11.06 -4.22 -1.79
N ASP A 108 -11.06 -3.13 -2.53
CA ASP A 108 -11.14 -3.20 -3.99
C ASP A 108 -9.76 -3.39 -4.60
N TYR A 109 -9.67 -4.21 -5.64
CA TYR A 109 -8.42 -4.53 -6.31
C TYR A 109 -8.54 -4.19 -7.79
N TYR A 110 -7.57 -3.44 -8.33
CA TYR A 110 -7.55 -3.03 -9.73
C TYR A 110 -6.19 -3.23 -10.39
N VAL A 111 -6.18 -3.31 -11.72
CA VAL A 111 -4.97 -3.16 -12.55
C VAL A 111 -5.11 -1.95 -13.45
N LEU A 112 -4.06 -1.14 -13.51
CA LEU A 112 -3.94 -0.06 -14.48
C LEU A 112 -3.68 -0.64 -15.88
N THR A 113 -4.69 -0.62 -16.74
CA THR A 113 -4.58 -1.07 -18.13
C THR A 113 -4.31 0.12 -19.03
N LYS A 114 -3.23 0.07 -19.82
CA LYS A 114 -2.98 1.06 -20.88
C LYS A 114 -3.97 0.81 -22.01
N GLY A 115 -4.74 1.83 -22.39
CA GLY A 115 -5.68 1.73 -23.50
C GLY A 115 -4.96 1.31 -24.79
N SER A 116 -5.41 0.23 -25.41
CA SER A 116 -4.84 -0.33 -26.64
C SER A 116 -5.43 0.31 -27.91
N ASP A 117 -5.71 1.61 -27.90
CA ASP A 117 -6.18 2.29 -29.12
C ASP A 117 -4.97 2.69 -29.98
N GLU A 118 -4.51 1.75 -30.80
CA GLU A 118 -3.48 1.92 -31.84
C GLU A 118 -3.81 3.01 -32.90
N LYS A 119 -4.94 3.72 -32.78
CA LYS A 119 -5.42 4.71 -33.77
C LYS A 119 -5.43 6.17 -33.30
N SER A 120 -4.94 6.50 -32.11
CA SER A 120 -4.82 7.89 -31.68
C SER A 120 -3.37 8.35 -31.72
N THR A 121 -2.98 9.02 -32.81
CA THR A 121 -1.68 9.71 -33.00
C THR A 121 -1.55 10.97 -32.10
N THR A 122 -2.25 10.99 -30.97
CA THR A 122 -2.20 12.06 -29.97
C THR A 122 -1.83 11.43 -28.63
N GLN A 123 -0.53 11.33 -28.41
CA GLN A 123 0.17 10.71 -27.27
C GLN A 123 -0.14 11.35 -25.89
N ARG A 124 -1.20 12.16 -25.76
CA ARG A 124 -1.49 12.96 -24.57
C ARG A 124 -2.83 12.69 -23.88
N LEU A 125 -3.67 11.79 -24.39
CA LEU A 125 -5.00 11.52 -23.78
C LEU A 125 -5.42 10.05 -23.94
N MET A 126 -4.54 9.10 -23.62
CA MET A 126 -5.02 7.73 -23.42
C MET A 126 -5.71 7.66 -22.05
N PRO A 127 -7.00 7.31 -21.97
CA PRO A 127 -7.64 7.13 -20.67
C PRO A 127 -7.03 5.88 -20.03
N HIS A 128 -6.33 6.09 -18.92
CA HIS A 128 -5.99 5.03 -18.00
C HIS A 128 -7.29 4.32 -17.58
N ARG A 129 -7.38 2.99 -17.79
CA ARG A 129 -8.55 2.20 -17.37
C ARG A 129 -8.16 1.34 -16.18
N TYR A 130 -8.90 1.48 -15.09
CA TYR A 130 -8.80 0.61 -13.93
C TYR A 130 -9.71 -0.60 -14.16
N THR A 131 -9.12 -1.77 -14.28
CA THR A 131 -9.86 -3.02 -14.48
C THR A 131 -9.89 -3.78 -13.15
N PRO A 132 -11.07 -4.15 -12.62
CA PRO A 132 -11.17 -4.96 -11.40
C PRO A 132 -10.37 -6.26 -11.53
N THR A 133 -9.75 -6.68 -10.44
CA THR A 133 -8.92 -7.89 -10.37
C THR A 133 -9.04 -8.56 -9.00
N THR A 134 -8.29 -9.63 -8.78
CA THR A 134 -8.20 -10.33 -7.50
C THR A 134 -6.89 -10.00 -6.78
N PRO A 135 -6.84 -10.11 -5.44
CA PRO A 135 -5.61 -9.90 -4.67
C PRO A 135 -4.46 -10.85 -5.06
N ILE A 136 -4.74 -11.93 -5.80
CA ILE A 136 -3.76 -12.98 -6.09
C ILE A 136 -2.59 -12.49 -6.96
N ILE A 137 -2.81 -11.44 -7.75
CA ILE A 137 -1.84 -10.95 -8.73
C ILE A 137 -0.74 -10.07 -8.10
N PHE A 138 -0.99 -9.50 -6.93
CA PHE A 138 -0.08 -8.56 -6.30
C PHE A 138 1.03 -9.29 -5.56
N GLN A 139 2.25 -8.77 -5.68
CA GLN A 139 3.48 -9.34 -5.16
C GLN A 139 4.34 -8.28 -4.46
N ILE A 140 5.27 -8.75 -3.65
CA ILE A 140 6.30 -7.90 -3.04
C ILE A 140 7.21 -7.39 -4.15
N GLY A 141 7.39 -6.06 -4.22
CA GLY A 141 8.15 -5.39 -5.28
C GLY A 141 7.28 -4.70 -6.33
N ASP A 142 5.95 -4.92 -6.32
CA ASP A 142 5.03 -4.24 -7.22
C ASP A 142 4.88 -2.76 -6.84
N ILE A 143 4.85 -1.89 -7.84
CA ILE A 143 4.43 -0.49 -7.68
C ILE A 143 2.91 -0.46 -7.71
N VAL A 144 2.34 0.00 -6.60
CA VAL A 144 0.91 0.06 -6.36
C VAL A 144 0.48 1.45 -5.97
N GLU A 145 -0.74 1.81 -6.34
CA GLU A 145 -1.46 2.91 -5.71
C GLU A 145 -2.39 2.33 -4.65
N ILE A 146 -2.46 2.93 -3.46
CA ILE A 146 -3.43 2.52 -2.44
C ILE A 146 -4.34 3.67 -2.05
N GLN A 147 -5.60 3.34 -1.82
CA GLN A 147 -6.55 4.22 -1.15
C GLN A 147 -6.73 3.75 0.29
N THR A 148 -6.67 4.68 1.24
CA THR A 148 -6.86 4.39 2.65
C THR A 148 -7.85 5.33 3.31
N SER A 149 -8.45 4.90 4.41
CA SER A 149 -9.23 5.75 5.31
C SER A 149 -8.56 5.80 6.68
N MET A 150 -8.40 6.99 7.24
CA MET A 150 -7.87 7.14 8.58
C MET A 150 -9.01 7.08 9.59
N THR A 151 -8.91 6.16 10.55
CA THR A 151 -9.95 5.98 11.58
C THR A 151 -9.36 5.99 12.98
N CYS A 152 -10.12 6.50 13.94
CA CYS A 152 -9.76 6.54 15.35
C CYS A 152 -10.59 5.50 16.11
N ILE A 153 -9.91 4.49 16.68
CA ILE A 153 -10.54 3.33 17.30
C ILE A 153 -10.27 3.35 18.82
N PRO A 154 -11.30 3.17 19.67
CA PRO A 154 -11.11 3.04 21.10
C PRO A 154 -10.41 1.71 21.46
N VAL A 155 -9.35 1.79 22.27
CA VAL A 155 -8.54 0.66 22.75
C VAL A 155 -8.32 0.79 24.26
N LYS A 156 -9.07 0.00 25.06
CA LYS A 156 -8.92 -0.10 26.53
C LYS A 156 -8.78 1.26 27.24
N GLY A 157 -9.68 2.21 26.95
CA GLY A 157 -9.69 3.56 27.55
C GLY A 157 -8.73 4.57 26.89
N ASN A 158 -7.96 4.13 25.90
CA ASN A 158 -7.19 4.98 25.00
C ASN A 158 -7.81 4.96 23.61
N PHE A 159 -7.26 5.74 22.69
CA PHE A 159 -7.64 5.74 21.29
C PHE A 159 -6.41 5.56 20.41
N MET A 160 -6.60 4.91 19.27
CA MET A 160 -5.53 4.60 18.32
C MET A 160 -5.99 4.96 16.91
N VAL A 161 -5.12 5.59 16.15
CA VAL A 161 -5.36 5.84 14.73
C VAL A 161 -4.87 4.66 13.90
N LYS A 162 -5.69 4.20 12.95
CA LYS A 162 -5.33 3.19 11.95
C LYS A 162 -5.61 3.68 10.54
N LEU A 163 -4.81 3.22 9.59
CA LEU A 163 -5.12 3.30 8.17
C LEU A 163 -5.88 2.04 7.75
N LEU A 164 -7.16 2.21 7.43
CA LEU A 164 -7.98 1.18 6.82
C LEU A 164 -7.68 1.12 5.32
N LEU A 165 -7.27 -0.04 4.84
CA LEU A 165 -7.08 -0.27 3.42
C LEU A 165 -8.43 -0.31 2.72
N ARG A 166 -8.64 0.50 1.68
CA ARG A 166 -9.88 0.57 0.89
C ARG A 166 -9.70 0.02 -0.52
N SER A 167 -8.58 0.33 -1.16
CA SER A 167 -8.26 -0.26 -2.46
C SER A 167 -6.76 -0.38 -2.69
N ILE A 168 -6.38 -1.30 -3.58
CA ILE A 168 -5.03 -1.44 -4.13
C ILE A 168 -5.14 -1.50 -5.66
N ILE A 169 -4.35 -0.68 -6.34
CA ILE A 169 -4.26 -0.61 -7.78
C ILE A 169 -2.85 -0.97 -8.20
N LEU A 170 -2.70 -1.99 -9.04
CA LEU A 170 -1.41 -2.36 -9.61
C LEU A 170 -1.05 -1.37 -10.73
N LEU A 171 0.04 -0.62 -10.55
CA LEU A 171 0.54 0.32 -11.54
C LEU A 171 1.64 -0.31 -12.41
N ASP A 172 2.56 -1.02 -11.78
CA ASP A 172 3.66 -1.72 -12.45
C ASP A 172 4.12 -2.94 -11.65
N GLY A 173 4.00 -4.14 -12.23
CA GLY A 173 4.49 -5.41 -11.66
C GLY A 173 5.78 -5.93 -12.29
N SER A 174 6.41 -5.17 -13.20
CA SER A 174 7.59 -5.61 -13.93
C SER A 174 8.84 -5.76 -13.05
N LEU A 175 8.94 -4.98 -11.97
CA LEU A 175 10.08 -4.98 -11.06
C LEU A 175 10.18 -6.28 -10.24
N THR A 176 9.05 -6.92 -9.95
CA THR A 176 8.98 -8.21 -9.27
C THR A 176 9.59 -9.33 -10.11
N MET A 177 9.50 -9.26 -11.44
CA MET A 177 9.97 -10.29 -12.37
C MET A 177 11.50 -10.32 -12.55
N VAL A 178 12.22 -9.26 -12.18
CA VAL A 178 13.68 -9.15 -12.38
C VAL A 178 14.47 -9.99 -11.37
N ARG A 179 13.92 -10.26 -10.17
CA ARG A 179 14.63 -11.07 -9.14
C ARG A 179 14.75 -12.56 -9.51
N TYR A 180 13.83 -13.11 -10.30
CA TYR A 180 13.89 -14.52 -10.68
C TYR A 180 14.87 -14.81 -11.83
N HIS A 181 15.29 -13.80 -12.61
CA HIS A 181 16.22 -14.00 -13.72
C HIS A 181 17.71 -13.89 -13.35
N LYS A 182 18.05 -13.64 -12.08
CA LYS A 182 19.45 -13.58 -11.62
C LYS A 182 19.91 -14.82 -10.85
N VAL A 183 19.43 -16.01 -11.24
CA VAL A 183 20.00 -17.30 -10.79
C VAL A 183 20.15 -18.24 -11.98
N SER A 184 21.11 -17.97 -12.86
CA SER A 184 21.80 -19.04 -13.60
C SER A 184 23.06 -18.50 -14.29
N SER A 185 24.21 -18.74 -13.66
CA SER A 185 25.41 -19.40 -14.23
C SER A 185 26.73 -18.79 -13.70
N PRO A 186 27.79 -19.62 -13.55
CA PRO A 186 28.96 -19.34 -12.72
C PRO A 186 30.08 -18.57 -13.46
N VAL A 187 30.88 -17.83 -12.69
CA VAL A 187 32.12 -17.13 -13.07
C VAL A 187 33.26 -18.16 -13.17
N PRO A 188 34.24 -18.05 -14.11
CA PRO A 188 35.45 -17.24 -13.83
C PRO A 188 36.13 -16.57 -15.06
N GLY A 189 36.74 -15.39 -14.86
CA GLY A 189 37.93 -15.00 -15.63
C GLY A 189 38.13 -13.52 -16.04
N ALA A 190 38.80 -12.77 -15.15
CA ALA A 190 39.87 -11.80 -15.41
C ALA A 190 39.67 -10.46 -16.17
N HIS A 191 40.27 -9.43 -15.53
CA HIS A 191 40.91 -8.21 -16.04
C HIS A 191 40.08 -6.95 -16.37
N GLY A 192 40.30 -5.90 -15.56
CA GLY A 192 40.98 -4.70 -16.05
C GLY A 192 40.22 -3.37 -15.99
N ALA A 193 40.81 -2.45 -15.21
CA ALA A 193 40.89 -1.00 -15.42
C ALA A 193 39.79 -0.05 -14.90
N THR A 194 40.29 1.12 -14.53
CA THR A 194 39.80 2.17 -13.63
C THR A 194 39.31 3.40 -14.41
N LEU A 195 38.55 4.26 -13.72
CA LEU A 195 38.39 5.72 -13.87
C LEU A 195 37.10 6.26 -14.54
N GLY A 196 36.35 7.03 -13.73
CA GLY A 196 35.99 8.41 -14.05
C GLY A 196 34.55 8.68 -14.47
N GLY A 197 33.84 9.53 -13.72
CA GLY A 197 32.64 10.21 -14.23
C GLY A 197 31.63 10.66 -13.18
N ASN A 198 31.90 11.78 -12.51
CA ASN A 198 30.88 12.59 -11.85
C ASN A 198 29.87 13.08 -12.90
N ASN A 199 28.57 13.06 -12.60
CA ASN A 199 27.62 14.08 -13.03
C ASN A 199 26.30 14.00 -12.23
N ARG A 200 26.07 15.04 -11.43
CA ARG A 200 24.73 15.50 -10.98
C ARG A 200 23.96 16.03 -12.20
N PRO A 201 22.63 15.99 -12.18
CA PRO A 201 21.95 17.27 -12.21
C PRO A 201 20.71 17.37 -11.31
N ASP A 202 20.29 18.62 -11.20
CA ASP A 202 19.41 19.26 -10.25
C ASP A 202 17.96 18.81 -10.19
N ALA A 203 17.40 19.04 -9.00
CA ALA A 203 16.00 19.09 -8.68
C ALA A 203 15.24 20.13 -9.53
N SER A 204 14.04 19.79 -9.95
CA SER A 204 13.03 20.79 -10.29
C SER A 204 11.62 20.34 -9.91
N HIS A 205 10.88 21.33 -9.43
CA HIS A 205 9.55 21.34 -8.82
C HIS A 205 8.46 20.55 -9.55
N SER A 206 7.53 19.95 -8.80
CA SER A 206 6.10 20.11 -9.12
C SER A 206 5.15 19.84 -7.93
N LYS A 207 4.37 20.90 -7.63
CA LYS A 207 2.95 21.04 -7.25
C LYS A 207 2.28 20.11 -6.20
N PRO A 208 1.37 20.68 -5.35
CA PRO A 208 0.72 19.95 -4.26
C PRO A 208 -0.39 19.00 -4.77
N CYS A 209 -0.29 17.73 -4.37
CA CYS A 209 -1.31 16.70 -4.54
C CYS A 209 -2.38 16.87 -3.44
N SER A 210 -3.62 17.15 -3.82
CA SER A 210 -4.76 17.34 -2.91
C SER A 210 -5.79 16.22 -3.08
N THR A 211 -5.38 15.01 -2.73
CA THR A 211 -6.17 13.84 -2.31
C THR A 211 -5.12 12.80 -1.90
N SER A 212 -5.31 12.05 -0.80
CA SER A 212 -4.26 11.12 -0.32
C SER A 212 -4.21 9.87 -1.20
N GLU A 213 -3.65 10.01 -2.39
CA GLU A 213 -3.24 8.95 -3.31
C GLU A 213 -1.78 8.64 -3.02
N MET A 214 -1.47 7.39 -2.64
CA MET A 214 -0.09 6.94 -2.40
C MET A 214 0.30 5.96 -3.50
N VAL A 215 1.29 6.33 -4.31
CA VAL A 215 1.90 5.50 -5.37
C VAL A 215 3.26 5.04 -4.89
N GLU A 216 3.43 3.76 -4.52
CA GLU A 216 4.69 3.24 -3.99
C GLU A 216 4.84 1.72 -4.12
N THR A 217 6.01 1.19 -3.74
CA THR A 217 6.26 -0.27 -3.79
C THR A 217 5.68 -1.01 -2.59
N ALA A 218 4.95 -2.09 -2.85
CA ALA A 218 4.48 -3.02 -1.82
C ALA A 218 5.64 -3.89 -1.30
N GLN A 219 5.94 -3.78 0.00
CA GLN A 219 6.96 -4.58 0.69
C GLN A 219 6.42 -5.84 1.36
N SER A 220 5.15 -5.83 1.75
CA SER A 220 4.46 -7.01 2.28
C SER A 220 2.97 -6.90 1.95
N ILE A 221 2.39 -8.03 1.56
CA ILE A 221 0.95 -8.17 1.31
C ILE A 221 0.50 -9.38 2.12
N HIS A 222 -0.20 -9.15 3.21
CA HIS A 222 -0.87 -10.22 3.95
C HIS A 222 -2.32 -10.30 3.51
N ARG A 223 -2.64 -11.42 2.86
CA ARG A 223 -3.99 -11.73 2.39
C ARG A 223 -4.83 -12.11 3.60
#